data_AF-A0A254QGG0-F1
#
_entry.id   AF-A0A254QGG0-F1
#
_cell.length_a   1.000
_cell.length_b   1.000
_cell.length_c   1.000
_cell.angle_alpha   90.00
_cell.angle_beta   90.00
_cell.angle_gamma   90.00
#
_symmetry.space_group_name_H-M   'P 1'
#
loop_
_entity.id
_entity.type
_entity.pdbx_description
1 polymer ?
#
loop_
_entity_poly.entity_id
_entity_poly.type
_entity_poly.pdbx_seq_one_letter_code
_entity_poly.pdbx_strand_id
1 'polypeptide(L)'
;MKKLIVAALVLAGSTAFADSTVLKCAAPSKGKAATITVTLGDDTSVDFLTMEITEKTGSSTFFAQLDKGTVAGQMKQGYLQMLALTEKSAQTDDGVIKNTGFFGVSADNKGAGFSGFMAANGNIYPLSCTK
;
A
#
# COMPACT_ATOMS: atom_id res chain seq x y z
N MET A 1 55.96 -13.91 2.99
CA MET A 1 54.96 -13.62 4.05
C MET A 1 54.36 -12.25 3.79
N LYS A 2 53.03 -12.18 3.54
CA LYS A 2 52.10 -11.06 3.83
C LYS A 2 50.82 -11.30 3.02
N LYS A 3 50.03 -12.28 3.46
CA LYS A 3 48.63 -12.43 3.07
C LYS A 3 47.88 -11.32 3.81
N LEU A 4 47.47 -10.27 3.12
CA LEU A 4 46.57 -9.27 3.69
C LEU A 4 45.13 -9.79 3.56
N ILE A 5 44.71 -10.43 4.63
CA ILE A 5 43.32 -10.77 4.94
C ILE A 5 42.64 -9.46 5.37
N VAL A 6 42.06 -8.70 4.45
CA VAL A 6 41.07 -7.65 4.79
C VAL A 6 40.08 -7.49 3.64
N ALA A 7 39.31 -8.53 3.34
CA ALA A 7 38.11 -8.43 2.51
C ALA A 7 36.88 -8.98 3.26
N ALA A 8 36.91 -8.92 4.59
CA ALA A 8 35.81 -9.33 5.48
C ALA A 8 34.90 -8.15 5.89
N LEU A 9 35.01 -7.00 5.21
CA LEU A 9 34.21 -5.80 5.49
C LEU A 9 33.25 -5.42 4.36
N VAL A 10 32.89 -6.37 3.49
CA VAL A 10 31.97 -6.14 2.36
C VAL A 10 30.63 -6.89 2.52
N LEU A 11 30.46 -7.66 3.60
CA LEU A 11 29.27 -8.52 3.80
C LEU A 11 28.33 -8.07 4.92
N ALA A 12 28.51 -6.88 5.50
CA ALA A 12 27.54 -6.29 6.43
C ALA A 12 26.62 -5.24 5.75
N GLY A 13 26.63 -5.18 4.42
CA GLY A 13 25.87 -4.23 3.62
C GLY A 13 24.57 -4.77 3.04
N SER A 14 24.13 -5.97 3.41
CA SER A 14 22.74 -6.38 3.21
C SER A 14 21.86 -5.62 4.19
N THR A 15 21.70 -4.32 3.94
CA THR A 15 20.55 -3.55 4.41
C THR A 15 19.34 -4.41 4.12
N ALA A 16 18.70 -4.88 5.19
CA ALA A 16 17.38 -5.43 5.12
C ALA A 16 16.55 -4.44 4.31
N PHE A 17 16.10 -4.84 3.12
CA PHE A 17 14.91 -4.24 2.55
C PHE A 17 13.83 -4.55 3.57
N ALA A 18 13.62 -3.63 4.51
CA ALA A 18 12.51 -3.69 5.43
C ALA A 18 11.28 -3.85 4.53
N ASP A 19 10.52 -4.92 4.76
CA ASP A 19 9.29 -5.17 4.01
C ASP A 19 8.44 -3.90 4.12
N SER A 20 8.37 -3.15 3.02
CA SER A 20 7.66 -1.90 2.94
C SER A 20 6.16 -2.11 2.74
N THR A 21 5.72 -3.37 2.73
CA THR A 21 4.31 -3.72 2.73
C THR A 21 3.66 -3.25 4.01
N VAL A 22 2.67 -2.37 3.87
CA VAL A 22 1.84 -1.87 4.96
C VAL A 22 0.67 -2.82 5.22
N LEU A 23 0.07 -3.34 4.13
CA LEU A 23 -1.05 -4.27 4.18
C LEU A 23 -1.05 -5.20 2.96
N LYS A 24 -1.45 -6.45 3.19
CA LYS A 24 -1.85 -7.41 2.16
C LYS A 24 -3.33 -7.71 2.33
N CYS A 25 -4.14 -7.34 1.36
CA CYS A 25 -5.58 -7.50 1.38
C CYS A 25 -6.04 -8.51 0.32
N ALA A 26 -7.16 -9.17 0.60
CA ALA A 26 -7.87 -9.98 -0.37
C ALA A 26 -9.37 -9.68 -0.32
N ALA A 27 -10.00 -9.66 -1.49
CA ALA A 27 -11.45 -9.63 -1.57
C ALA A 27 -12.03 -11.03 -1.29
N PRO A 28 -12.92 -11.19 -0.30
CA PRO A 28 -13.50 -12.47 0.07
C PRO A 28 -14.56 -12.87 -0.96
N SER A 29 -14.12 -13.44 -2.07
CA SER A 29 -14.97 -14.21 -2.97
C SER A 29 -14.43 -15.64 -3.08
N LYS A 30 -15.28 -16.60 -3.48
CA LYS A 30 -14.95 -18.03 -3.63
C LYS A 30 -13.81 -18.33 -4.65
N GLY A 31 -13.02 -17.34 -5.06
CA GLY A 31 -11.80 -17.50 -5.83
C GLY A 31 -10.85 -16.31 -5.80
N LYS A 32 -10.84 -15.51 -4.70
CA LYS A 32 -10.05 -14.26 -4.56
C LYS A 32 -10.23 -13.32 -5.77
N ALA A 33 -11.38 -12.64 -5.84
CA ALA A 33 -11.70 -11.75 -6.97
C ALA A 33 -10.62 -10.69 -7.21
N ALA A 34 -9.99 -10.21 -6.14
CA ALA A 34 -8.85 -9.32 -6.19
C ALA A 34 -7.90 -9.57 -5.01
N THR A 35 -6.60 -9.42 -5.24
CA THR A 35 -5.60 -9.22 -4.18
C THR A 35 -5.09 -7.80 -4.25
N ILE A 36 -4.88 -7.17 -3.09
CA ILE A 36 -4.35 -5.81 -3.01
C ILE A 36 -3.12 -5.78 -2.12
N THR A 37 -2.02 -5.28 -2.64
CA THR A 37 -0.80 -5.03 -1.86
C THR A 37 -0.63 -3.53 -1.71
N VAL A 38 -0.48 -3.06 -0.47
CA VAL A 38 -0.25 -1.66 -0.14
C VAL A 38 1.18 -1.51 0.34
N THR A 39 1.98 -0.71 -0.34
CA THR A 39 3.42 -0.56 -0.09
C THR A 39 3.77 0.90 0.16
N LEU A 40 4.55 1.17 1.20
CA LEU A 40 5.11 2.48 1.50
C LEU A 40 6.45 2.67 0.79
N GLY A 41 6.53 3.62 -0.11
CA GLY A 41 7.77 4.02 -0.77
C GLY A 41 8.77 4.62 0.22
N ASP A 42 10.05 4.48 -0.11
CA ASP A 42 11.16 5.09 0.62
C ASP A 42 11.33 6.54 0.16
N ASP A 43 10.42 7.41 0.58
CA ASP A 43 10.51 8.86 0.39
C ASP A 43 10.73 9.55 1.75
N THR A 44 11.70 10.46 1.78
CA THR A 44 12.08 11.17 3.01
C THR A 44 11.16 12.34 3.34
N SER A 45 10.40 12.83 2.36
CA SER A 45 9.58 14.05 2.43
C SER A 45 8.09 13.78 2.61
N VAL A 46 7.61 12.64 2.10
CA VAL A 46 6.18 12.25 2.12
C VAL A 46 6.03 10.77 2.41
N ASP A 47 4.82 10.35 2.78
CA ASP A 47 4.44 8.95 2.73
C ASP A 47 3.81 8.66 1.36
N PHE A 48 4.59 8.07 0.46
CA PHE A 48 4.11 7.65 -0.86
C PHE A 48 3.63 6.21 -0.79
N LEU A 49 2.34 5.96 -1.02
CA LEU A 49 1.77 4.62 -1.04
C LEU A 49 1.51 4.17 -2.47
N THR A 50 1.94 2.96 -2.80
CA THR A 50 1.53 2.26 -4.01
C THR A 50 0.55 1.15 -3.64
N MET A 51 -0.56 1.07 -4.35
CA MET A 51 -1.53 -0.01 -4.24
C MET A 51 -1.67 -0.73 -5.57
N GLU A 52 -1.36 -2.01 -5.58
CA GLU A 52 -1.62 -2.86 -6.75
C GLU A 52 -2.85 -3.71 -6.49
N ILE A 53 -3.88 -3.57 -7.33
CA ILE A 53 -5.01 -4.49 -7.39
C ILE A 53 -4.75 -5.49 -8.50
N THR A 54 -4.68 -6.77 -8.17
CA THR A 54 -4.61 -7.85 -9.16
C THR A 54 -5.95 -8.57 -9.23
N GLU A 55 -6.62 -8.46 -10.38
CA GLU A 55 -7.84 -9.19 -10.72
C GLU A 55 -7.52 -10.29 -11.74
N LYS A 56 -8.50 -11.18 -12.00
CA LYS A 56 -8.34 -12.21 -13.06
C LYS A 56 -8.15 -11.62 -14.46
N THR A 57 -8.71 -10.44 -14.69
CA THR A 57 -8.71 -9.74 -15.99
C THR A 57 -7.47 -8.87 -16.20
N GLY A 58 -6.69 -8.60 -15.16
CA GLY A 58 -5.51 -7.76 -15.21
C GLY A 58 -5.17 -7.12 -13.87
N SER A 59 -4.09 -6.33 -13.84
CA SER A 59 -3.70 -5.53 -12.67
C SER A 59 -3.98 -4.04 -12.91
N SER A 60 -4.29 -3.31 -11.85
CA SER A 60 -4.37 -1.85 -11.83
C SER A 60 -3.52 -1.31 -10.69
N THR A 61 -2.77 -0.24 -10.96
CA THR A 61 -1.92 0.41 -9.97
C THR A 61 -2.51 1.76 -9.58
N PHE A 62 -2.57 2.00 -8.28
CA PHE A 62 -2.98 3.24 -7.68
C PHE A 62 -1.88 3.79 -6.78
N PHE A 63 -1.92 5.09 -6.53
CA PHE A 63 -0.93 5.80 -5.73
C PHE A 63 -1.64 6.72 -4.75
N ALA A 64 -1.05 6.98 -3.59
CA ALA A 64 -1.43 8.11 -2.76
C ALA A 64 -0.19 8.81 -2.22
N GLN A 65 -0.32 10.11 -2.03
CA GLN A 65 0.67 10.92 -1.35
C GLN A 65 0.02 11.48 -0.09
N LEU A 66 0.63 11.21 1.06
CA LEU A 66 0.21 11.69 2.35
C LEU A 66 1.39 12.42 3.01
N ASP A 67 1.10 13.31 3.95
CA ASP A 67 2.14 13.94 4.76
C ASP A 67 2.96 12.87 5.49
N LYS A 68 4.27 13.11 5.62
CA LYS A 68 5.19 12.15 6.23
C LYS A 68 4.72 11.70 7.62
N GLY A 69 4.71 10.39 7.85
CA GLY A 69 4.30 9.79 9.13
C GLY A 69 2.79 9.61 9.30
N THR A 70 1.97 10.11 8.37
CA THR A 70 0.51 9.91 8.38
C THR A 70 0.18 8.42 8.35
N VAL A 71 0.85 7.63 7.52
CA VAL A 71 0.56 6.20 7.39
C VAL A 71 0.84 5.48 8.71
N ALA A 72 2.01 5.74 9.31
CA ALA A 72 2.36 5.18 10.62
C ALA A 72 1.36 5.62 11.71
N GLY A 73 0.92 6.88 11.67
CA GLY A 73 -0.07 7.44 12.59
C GLY A 73 -1.44 6.76 12.48
N GLN A 74 -1.99 6.66 11.26
CA GLN A 74 -3.28 6.00 11.02
C GLN A 74 -3.20 4.51 11.39
N MET A 75 -2.13 3.82 10.98
CA MET A 75 -1.95 2.39 11.28
C MET A 75 -1.82 2.11 12.79
N LYS A 76 -1.27 3.05 13.56
CA LYS A 76 -1.25 3.00 15.03
C LYS A 76 -2.64 3.23 15.63
N GLN A 77 -3.45 4.08 15.02
CA GLN A 77 -4.85 4.33 15.41
C GLN A 77 -5.80 3.20 14.96
N GLY A 78 -5.29 2.21 14.21
CA GLY A 78 -6.06 1.06 13.78
C GLY A 78 -6.89 1.31 12.52
N TYR A 79 -6.48 2.22 11.64
CA TYR A 79 -7.09 2.35 10.32
C TYR A 79 -6.08 2.77 9.26
N LEU A 80 -6.45 2.68 8.00
CA LEU A 80 -5.74 3.33 6.90
C LEU A 80 -6.79 3.80 5.90
N GLN A 81 -6.79 5.10 5.60
CA GLN A 81 -7.69 5.70 4.63
C GLN A 81 -6.90 6.60 3.69
N MET A 82 -7.14 6.44 2.40
CA MET A 82 -6.40 7.16 1.37
C MET A 82 -7.23 7.30 0.10
N LEU A 83 -7.07 8.44 -0.56
CA LEU A 83 -7.53 8.63 -1.93
C LEU A 83 -6.54 7.89 -2.85
N ALA A 84 -7.05 6.95 -3.63
CA ALA A 84 -6.29 6.14 -4.56
C ALA A 84 -6.27 6.83 -5.94
N LEU A 85 -5.15 7.42 -6.32
CA LEU A 85 -4.98 8.10 -7.61
C LEU A 85 -4.42 7.14 -8.66
N THR A 86 -4.69 7.41 -9.93
CA THR A 86 -4.08 6.73 -11.09
C THR A 86 -3.34 7.75 -11.93
N GLU A 87 -2.58 7.31 -12.93
CA GLU A 87 -1.96 8.19 -13.94
C GLU A 87 -2.99 9.04 -14.72
N LYS A 88 -4.26 8.61 -14.71
CA LYS A 88 -5.39 9.29 -15.38
C LYS A 88 -6.18 10.17 -14.41
N SER A 89 -5.77 10.24 -13.14
CA SER A 89 -6.40 11.13 -12.18
C SER A 89 -6.08 12.58 -12.53
N ALA A 90 -7.12 13.37 -12.68
CA ALA A 90 -7.01 14.79 -13.01
C ALA A 90 -8.09 15.56 -12.26
N GLN A 91 -7.71 16.74 -11.76
CA GLN A 91 -8.66 17.71 -11.24
C GLN A 91 -9.21 18.54 -12.41
N THR A 92 -10.54 18.63 -12.50
CA THR A 92 -11.20 19.48 -13.50
C THR A 92 -11.25 20.93 -13.05
N ASP A 93 -11.63 21.84 -13.94
CA ASP A 93 -11.78 23.28 -13.64
C ASP A 93 -12.79 23.54 -12.51
N ASP A 94 -13.79 22.66 -12.35
CA ASP A 94 -14.75 22.69 -11.23
C ASP A 94 -14.19 22.14 -9.90
N GLY A 95 -12.89 21.83 -9.84
CA GLY A 95 -12.23 21.29 -8.65
C GLY A 95 -12.46 19.80 -8.37
N VAL A 96 -13.21 19.10 -9.22
CA VAL A 96 -13.53 17.66 -9.07
C VAL A 96 -12.38 16.79 -9.55
N ILE A 97 -11.94 15.83 -8.73
CA ILE A 97 -10.92 14.85 -9.12
C ILE A 97 -11.61 13.62 -9.72
N LYS A 98 -11.30 13.31 -10.98
CA LYS A 98 -11.84 12.15 -11.71
C LYS A 98 -10.84 10.99 -11.72
N ASN A 99 -11.34 9.79 -12.05
CA ASN A 99 -10.54 8.57 -12.21
C ASN A 99 -9.70 8.23 -10.95
N THR A 100 -10.32 8.40 -9.79
CA THR A 100 -9.74 8.03 -8.49
C THR A 100 -10.49 6.85 -7.91
N GLY A 101 -9.91 6.26 -6.89
CA GLY A 101 -10.58 5.37 -5.97
C GLY A 101 -10.47 5.85 -4.54
N PHE A 102 -11.14 5.14 -3.65
CA PHE A 102 -11.01 5.30 -2.21
C PHE A 102 -10.62 3.96 -1.62
N PHE A 103 -9.57 3.94 -0.81
CA PHE A 103 -9.20 2.79 -0.01
C PHE A 103 -9.40 3.15 1.46
N GLY A 104 -10.15 2.31 2.17
CA GLY A 104 -10.42 2.51 3.58
C GLY A 104 -10.53 1.17 4.29
N VAL A 105 -9.67 0.96 5.29
CA VAL A 105 -9.71 -0.22 6.16
C VAL A 105 -9.56 0.19 7.62
N SER A 106 -10.10 -0.62 8.51
CA SER A 106 -10.02 -0.45 9.96
C SER A 106 -9.71 -1.79 10.61
N ALA A 107 -9.01 -1.75 11.73
CA ALA A 107 -8.67 -2.92 12.53
C ALA A 107 -9.95 -3.66 12.92
N ASP A 108 -9.92 -4.98 12.81
CA ASP A 108 -11.01 -5.80 13.30
C ASP A 108 -11.10 -5.74 14.84
N ASN A 109 -12.26 -6.09 15.39
CA ASN A 109 -12.50 -6.13 16.84
C ASN A 109 -11.61 -7.15 17.59
N LYS A 110 -10.79 -7.93 16.87
CA LYS A 110 -9.89 -8.95 17.42
C LYS A 110 -8.41 -8.54 17.34
N GLY A 111 -8.11 -7.37 16.77
CA GLY A 111 -6.76 -6.80 16.66
C GLY A 111 -5.79 -7.58 15.76
N ALA A 112 -6.27 -8.58 15.01
CA ALA A 112 -5.43 -9.51 14.26
C ALA A 112 -5.42 -9.21 12.74
N GLY A 113 -6.37 -8.42 12.25
CA GLY A 113 -6.48 -8.06 10.84
C GLY A 113 -7.16 -6.70 10.66
N PHE A 114 -7.25 -6.27 9.42
CA PHE A 114 -8.01 -5.08 9.00
C PHE A 114 -9.12 -5.51 8.06
N SER A 115 -10.22 -4.78 8.06
CA SER A 115 -11.32 -4.99 7.13
C SER A 115 -11.85 -3.65 6.63
N GLY A 116 -12.44 -3.66 5.44
CA GLY A 116 -12.99 -2.45 4.84
C GLY A 116 -13.28 -2.66 3.36
N PHE A 117 -12.99 -1.66 2.55
CA PHE A 117 -13.20 -1.76 1.11
C PHE A 117 -12.24 -0.87 0.31
N MET A 118 -12.10 -1.22 -0.96
CA MET A 118 -11.61 -0.32 -1.99
C MET A 118 -12.73 -0.05 -2.99
N ALA A 119 -13.00 1.22 -3.28
CA ALA A 119 -13.90 1.63 -4.34
C ALA A 119 -13.05 2.21 -5.47
N ALA A 120 -13.11 1.65 -6.68
CA ALA A 120 -12.36 2.15 -7.83
C ALA A 120 -13.04 1.70 -9.14
N ASN A 121 -12.99 2.53 -10.18
CA ASN A 121 -13.52 2.21 -11.51
C ASN A 121 -15.00 1.71 -11.51
N GLY A 122 -15.82 2.21 -10.60
CA GLY A 122 -17.22 1.78 -10.43
C GLY A 122 -17.42 0.45 -9.70
N ASN A 123 -16.34 -0.20 -9.27
CA ASN A 123 -16.36 -1.42 -8.48
C ASN A 123 -16.14 -1.13 -6.98
N ILE A 124 -16.69 -1.98 -6.12
CA ILE A 124 -16.41 -2.01 -4.68
C ILE A 124 -15.87 -3.39 -4.32
N TYR A 125 -14.65 -3.41 -3.82
CA TYR A 125 -13.94 -4.59 -3.36
C TYR A 125 -14.01 -4.62 -1.83
N PRO A 126 -14.86 -5.44 -1.19
CA PRO A 126 -14.77 -5.66 0.25
C PRO A 126 -13.42 -6.33 0.55
N LEU A 127 -12.72 -5.92 1.60
CA LEU A 127 -11.36 -6.37 1.88
C LEU A 127 -11.24 -6.99 3.28
N SER A 128 -10.44 -8.04 3.34
CA SER A 128 -9.81 -8.53 4.56
C SER A 128 -8.31 -8.45 4.38
N CYS A 129 -7.61 -7.80 5.31
CA CYS A 129 -6.19 -7.51 5.20
C CYS A 129 -5.41 -7.96 6.43
N THR A 130 -4.15 -8.31 6.21
CA THR A 130 -3.14 -8.49 7.25
C THR A 130 -2.04 -7.46 7.05
N LYS A 131 -1.33 -7.11 8.12
CA LYS A 131 -0.05 -6.40 8.00
C LYS A 131 0.97 -7.31 7.32
#